data_AF-A0A2H9T9P2-F1
#
_entry.id   AF-A0A2H9T9P2-F1
#
_cell.length_a   1.000
_cell.length_b   1.000
_cell.length_c   1.000
_cell.angle_alpha   90.00
_cell.angle_beta   90.00
_cell.angle_gamma   90.00
#
_symmetry.space_group_name_H-M   'P 1'
#
loop_
_entity.id
_entity.type
_entity.pdbx_description
1 polymer ?
#
loop_
_entity_poly.entity_id
_entity_poly.type
_entity_poly.pdbx_seq_one_letter_code
_entity_poly.pdbx_strand_id
1 'polypeptide(L)'
;MIICSLSLTYLFVTDSNGQGLEAVSIKIGFLKMMLKQYSYVGFITIKRSIIWAICLLGVMSLIGMPVLAYPDYDPEVQYQLGVSLQSSNPNTSKSAEQAFQLFSQAAGKNSLHPGAQLELARAYFTGEGTDRNLIAAYIWSSVSAGQMSAFHETASRLRAQVSLLLNEQQIKMADQIVQRIK
;
A
#
# COMPACT_ATOMS: atom_id res chain seq x y z
N MET A 1 -6.42 -22.71 -51.36
CA MET A 1 -7.41 -21.61 -51.38
C MET A 1 -8.65 -22.10 -50.65
N ILE A 2 -8.83 -21.68 -49.39
CA ILE A 2 -10.04 -21.94 -48.60
C ILE A 2 -10.44 -20.59 -48.02
N ILE A 3 -11.61 -20.12 -48.45
CA ILE A 3 -12.25 -18.88 -48.03
C ILE A 3 -12.90 -19.18 -46.68
N CYS A 4 -12.45 -18.53 -45.60
CA CYS A 4 -13.10 -18.64 -44.30
C CYS A 4 -14.04 -17.43 -44.14
N SER A 5 -15.33 -17.69 -44.32
CA SER A 5 -16.43 -16.74 -44.20
C SER A 5 -16.54 -16.19 -42.78
N LEU A 6 -16.70 -14.87 -42.66
CA LEU A 6 -17.20 -14.20 -41.45
C LEU A 6 -18.53 -14.84 -41.02
N SER A 7 -18.57 -15.49 -39.87
CA SER A 7 -19.81 -15.72 -39.14
C SER A 7 -19.75 -14.97 -37.82
N LEU A 8 -20.68 -14.04 -37.63
CA LEU A 8 -20.95 -13.33 -36.38
C LEU A 8 -21.08 -14.35 -35.23
N THR A 9 -20.18 -14.30 -34.25
CA THR A 9 -20.42 -14.91 -32.94
C THR A 9 -21.00 -13.86 -32.01
N TYR A 10 -22.32 -13.89 -31.82
CA TYR A 10 -22.95 -13.35 -30.62
C TYR A 10 -22.53 -14.24 -29.44
N LEU A 11 -21.85 -13.68 -28.44
CA LEU A 11 -21.54 -14.38 -27.20
C LEU A 11 -22.69 -14.11 -26.22
N PHE A 12 -23.53 -15.11 -25.97
CA PHE A 12 -24.50 -15.07 -24.88
C PHE A 12 -23.81 -15.52 -23.60
N VAL A 13 -23.85 -14.70 -22.56
CA VAL A 13 -23.46 -15.09 -21.19
C VAL A 13 -24.74 -15.25 -20.39
N THR A 14 -24.96 -16.44 -19.85
CA THR A 14 -26.05 -16.73 -18.91
C THR A 14 -25.48 -16.89 -17.51
N ASP A 15 -26.10 -16.27 -16.51
CA ASP A 15 -25.88 -16.62 -15.10
C ASP A 15 -26.43 -18.04 -14.82
N SER A 16 -25.93 -18.68 -13.76
CA SER A 16 -26.31 -19.95 -13.16
C SER A 16 -27.82 -20.21 -13.01
N ASN A 17 -28.66 -19.18 -13.08
CA ASN A 17 -30.12 -19.26 -12.99
C ASN A 17 -30.86 -19.05 -14.34
N GLY A 18 -30.15 -19.00 -15.47
CA GLY A 18 -30.76 -19.05 -16.81
C GLY A 18 -31.50 -17.78 -17.27
N GLN A 19 -31.36 -16.65 -16.60
CA GLN A 19 -31.89 -15.36 -17.03
C GLN A 19 -30.78 -14.56 -17.74
N GLY A 20 -30.97 -14.23 -19.02
CA GLY A 20 -29.97 -13.54 -19.86
C GLY A 20 -29.99 -12.01 -19.68
N LEU A 21 -28.80 -11.40 -19.59
CA LEU A 21 -28.64 -9.93 -19.59
C LEU A 21 -28.34 -9.44 -21.01
N GLU A 22 -29.06 -8.40 -21.46
CA GLU A 22 -28.94 -7.84 -22.81
C GLU A 22 -27.57 -7.20 -23.10
N ALA A 23 -27.14 -7.32 -24.36
CA ALA A 23 -25.82 -6.95 -24.87
C ALA A 23 -25.59 -5.42 -24.94
N VAL A 24 -24.50 -4.94 -24.33
CA VAL A 24 -24.03 -3.56 -24.51
C VAL A 24 -23.32 -3.43 -25.86
N SER A 25 -23.96 -2.70 -26.78
CA SER A 25 -23.48 -2.38 -28.11
C SER A 25 -22.28 -1.41 -28.05
N ILE A 26 -21.05 -1.93 -28.03
CA ILE A 26 -19.85 -1.12 -28.24
C ILE A 26 -19.75 -0.79 -29.73
N LYS A 27 -20.00 0.47 -30.08
CA LYS A 27 -19.90 1.03 -31.44
C LYS A 27 -18.56 0.66 -32.11
N ILE A 28 -18.62 -0.34 -32.99
CA ILE A 28 -17.54 -0.84 -33.87
C ILE A 28 -16.94 0.27 -34.78
N GLY A 29 -17.62 1.42 -34.89
CA GLY A 29 -17.14 2.58 -35.66
C GLY A 29 -15.82 3.17 -35.16
N PHE A 30 -15.59 3.22 -33.84
CA PHE A 30 -14.39 3.85 -33.28
C PHE A 30 -13.13 2.97 -33.52
N LEU A 31 -13.28 1.66 -33.45
CA LEU A 31 -12.20 0.70 -33.69
C LEU A 31 -11.77 0.67 -35.16
N LYS A 32 -12.72 0.89 -36.09
CA LYS A 32 -12.45 0.92 -37.53
C LYS A 32 -11.64 2.16 -37.96
N MET A 33 -11.75 3.27 -37.22
CA MET A 33 -10.96 4.48 -37.46
C MET A 33 -9.50 4.31 -36.98
N MET A 34 -9.30 3.68 -35.82
CA MET A 34 -7.97 3.44 -35.23
C MET A 34 -7.13 2.41 -36.00
N LEU A 35 -7.77 1.47 -36.71
CA LEU A 35 -7.09 0.38 -37.41
C LEU A 35 -6.53 0.75 -38.80
N LYS A 36 -6.74 1.98 -39.29
CA LYS A 36 -6.27 2.38 -40.63
C LYS A 36 -4.80 2.87 -40.65
N GLN A 37 -4.13 2.94 -39.50
CA GLN A 37 -2.82 3.61 -39.38
C GLN A 37 -1.69 2.74 -38.81
N TYR A 38 -1.96 1.49 -38.42
CA TYR A 38 -0.97 0.64 -37.76
C TYR A 38 -0.72 -0.67 -38.54
N SER A 39 0.55 -0.91 -38.86
CA SER A 39 1.05 -2.09 -39.58
C SER A 39 0.62 -3.40 -38.90
N TYR A 40 0.18 -4.36 -39.73
CA TYR A 40 -0.48 -5.63 -39.37
C TYR A 40 0.36 -6.56 -38.47
N VAL A 41 1.68 -6.40 -38.46
CA VAL A 41 2.61 -7.29 -37.74
C VAL A 41 2.65 -6.98 -36.24
N GLY A 42 2.53 -5.72 -35.82
CA GLY A 42 2.52 -5.34 -34.39
C GLY A 42 1.25 -5.73 -33.64
N PHE A 43 0.14 -5.88 -34.36
CA PHE A 43 -1.16 -6.19 -33.76
C PHE A 43 -1.25 -7.64 -33.26
N ILE A 44 -0.55 -8.58 -33.91
CA ILE A 44 -0.51 -10.00 -33.53
C ILE A 44 0.33 -10.20 -32.26
N THR A 45 1.45 -9.49 -32.15
CA THR A 45 2.34 -9.54 -30.97
C THR A 45 1.67 -8.93 -29.74
N ILE A 46 1.00 -7.79 -29.90
CA ILE A 46 0.27 -7.13 -28.81
C ILE A 46 -0.92 -7.97 -28.35
N LYS A 47 -1.73 -8.51 -29.27
CA LYS A 47 -2.84 -9.39 -28.89
C LYS A 47 -2.38 -10.66 -28.20
N ARG A 48 -1.29 -11.30 -28.65
CA ARG A 48 -0.74 -12.47 -27.96
C ARG A 48 -0.26 -12.09 -26.55
N SER A 49 0.50 -11.01 -26.36
CA SER A 49 0.92 -10.60 -25.01
C SER A 49 -0.25 -10.32 -24.07
N ILE A 50 -1.31 -9.66 -24.55
CA ILE A 50 -2.49 -9.36 -23.72
C ILE A 50 -3.26 -10.64 -23.38
N ILE A 51 -3.43 -11.55 -24.34
CA ILE A 51 -4.10 -12.83 -24.12
C ILE A 51 -3.30 -13.70 -23.14
N TRP A 52 -1.97 -13.75 -23.27
CA TRP A 52 -1.11 -14.46 -22.32
C TRP A 52 -1.18 -13.83 -20.92
N ALA A 53 -1.22 -12.50 -20.80
CA ALA A 53 -1.36 -11.82 -19.51
C ALA A 53 -2.73 -12.08 -18.83
N ILE A 54 -3.83 -12.05 -19.59
CA ILE A 54 -5.17 -12.35 -19.08
C ILE A 54 -5.28 -13.83 -18.69
N CYS A 55 -4.73 -14.75 -19.49
CA CYS A 55 -4.67 -16.17 -19.15
C CYS A 55 -3.83 -16.42 -17.89
N LEU A 56 -2.70 -15.74 -17.73
CA LEU A 56 -1.87 -15.85 -16.53
C LEU A 56 -2.62 -15.35 -15.29
N LEU A 57 -3.32 -14.21 -15.38
CA LEU A 57 -4.13 -13.66 -14.29
C LEU A 57 -5.31 -14.58 -13.91
N GLY A 58 -5.97 -15.17 -14.90
CA GLY A 58 -7.04 -16.15 -14.67
C GLY A 58 -6.55 -17.43 -13.99
N VAL A 59 -5.37 -17.92 -14.40
CA VAL A 59 -4.70 -19.08 -13.78
C VAL A 59 -4.26 -18.75 -12.34
N MET A 60 -3.80 -17.53 -12.07
CA MET A 60 -3.45 -17.07 -10.71
C MET A 60 -4.67 -17.10 -9.78
N SER A 61 -5.86 -16.72 -10.27
CA SER A 61 -7.11 -16.76 -9.50
C SER A 61 -7.59 -18.19 -9.21
N LEU A 62 -7.27 -19.15 -10.08
CA LEU A 62 -7.73 -20.53 -9.97
C LEU A 62 -6.88 -21.37 -9.00
N ILE A 63 -5.57 -21.09 -8.94
CA ILE A 63 -4.64 -21.82 -8.07
C ILE A 63 -4.76 -21.35 -6.60
N GLY A 64 -5.54 -20.29 -6.33
CA GLY A 64 -5.59 -19.67 -5.00
C GLY A 64 -4.21 -19.22 -4.52
N MET A 65 -3.26 -18.99 -5.45
CA MET A 65 -1.99 -18.38 -5.11
C MET A 65 -2.34 -16.99 -4.60
N PRO A 66 -1.99 -16.65 -3.34
CA PRO A 66 -2.11 -15.28 -2.92
C PRO A 66 -1.36 -14.44 -3.94
N VAL A 67 -2.01 -13.40 -4.47
CA VAL A 67 -1.30 -12.25 -5.06
C VAL A 67 -0.15 -12.03 -4.11
N LEU A 68 1.09 -12.24 -4.56
CA LEU A 68 2.25 -12.14 -3.70
C LEU A 68 2.13 -10.78 -3.03
N ALA A 69 1.70 -10.78 -1.77
CA ALA A 69 1.85 -9.65 -0.89
C ALA A 69 3.35 -9.39 -0.99
N TYR A 70 3.69 -8.31 -1.67
CA TYR A 70 5.06 -7.96 -2.01
C TYR A 70 5.87 -8.20 -0.73
N PRO A 71 6.86 -9.12 -0.76
CA PRO A 71 7.41 -9.72 0.45
C PRO A 71 7.71 -8.61 1.42
N ASP A 72 7.19 -8.72 2.65
CA ASP A 72 7.35 -7.78 3.76
C ASP A 72 8.55 -6.87 3.50
N TYR A 73 8.27 -5.68 2.96
CA TYR A 73 9.34 -4.82 2.46
C TYR A 73 10.27 -4.54 3.63
N ASP A 74 11.57 -4.69 3.41
CA ASP A 74 12.59 -4.51 4.45
C ASP A 74 12.26 -3.22 5.22
N PRO A 75 12.17 -3.29 6.56
CA PRO A 75 11.74 -2.18 7.40
C PRO A 75 12.54 -0.90 7.17
N GLU A 76 13.82 -1.05 6.86
CA GLU A 76 14.69 0.05 6.49
C GLU A 76 14.14 0.75 5.25
N VAL A 77 13.78 -0.04 4.24
CA VAL A 77 13.36 0.53 2.97
C VAL A 77 11.97 1.14 3.10
N GLN A 78 11.07 0.56 3.89
CA GLN A 78 9.75 1.15 4.20
C GLN A 78 9.90 2.51 4.89
N TYR A 79 10.87 2.60 5.80
CA TYR A 79 11.24 3.85 6.45
C TYR A 79 11.78 4.88 5.43
N GLN A 80 12.70 4.49 4.56
CA GLN A 80 13.24 5.39 3.52
C GLN A 80 12.14 5.88 2.56
N LEU A 81 11.20 5.02 2.18
CA LEU A 81 10.04 5.42 1.38
C LEU A 81 9.18 6.44 2.11
N GLY A 82 8.88 6.22 3.39
CA GLY A 82 8.12 7.16 4.22
C GLY A 82 8.79 8.55 4.28
N VAL A 83 10.11 8.58 4.51
CA VAL A 83 10.90 9.82 4.52
C VAL A 83 10.87 10.51 3.15
N SER A 84 10.93 9.76 2.04
CA SER A 84 10.87 10.32 0.69
C SER A 84 9.50 10.95 0.35
N LEU A 85 8.41 10.40 0.89
CA LEU A 85 7.07 10.95 0.69
C LEU A 85 6.89 12.27 1.43
N GLN A 86 7.43 12.36 2.65
CA GLN A 86 7.43 13.60 3.43
C GLN A 86 8.22 14.71 2.73
N SER A 87 9.36 14.40 2.11
CA SER A 87 10.17 15.40 1.42
C SER A 87 9.61 15.84 0.07
N SER A 88 8.90 14.94 -0.64
CA SER A 88 8.36 15.23 -1.97
C SER A 88 7.16 16.17 -1.94
N ASN A 89 6.26 16.02 -0.96
CA ASN A 89 5.04 16.84 -0.85
C ASN A 89 4.66 17.11 0.62
N PRO A 90 5.47 17.88 1.37
CA PRO A 90 5.32 18.08 2.82
C PRO A 90 3.98 18.73 3.23
N ASN A 91 3.29 19.41 2.30
CA ASN A 91 2.08 20.18 2.60
C ASN A 91 0.77 19.46 2.23
N THR A 92 0.82 18.17 1.86
CA THR A 92 -0.37 17.41 1.49
C THR A 92 -0.72 16.39 2.56
N SER A 93 -1.94 16.47 3.11
CA SER A 93 -2.43 15.54 4.14
C SER A 93 -2.31 14.07 3.69
N LYS A 94 -2.57 13.81 2.40
CA LYS A 94 -2.46 12.49 1.79
C LYS A 94 -1.04 11.91 1.85
N SER A 95 -0.01 12.73 1.67
CA SER A 95 1.38 12.25 1.73
C SER A 95 1.78 11.89 3.16
N ALA A 96 1.36 12.70 4.13
CA ALA A 96 1.57 12.45 5.54
C ALA A 96 0.87 11.16 6.01
N GLU A 97 -0.38 10.92 5.59
CA GLU A 97 -1.12 9.68 5.88
C GLU A 97 -0.42 8.45 5.29
N GLN A 98 0.08 8.55 4.06
CA GLN A 98 0.83 7.45 3.42
C GLN A 98 2.17 7.18 4.10
N ALA A 99 2.91 8.22 4.48
CA ALA A 99 4.14 8.08 5.24
C ALA A 99 3.89 7.43 6.61
N PHE A 100 2.83 7.85 7.31
CA PHE A 100 2.41 7.26 8.57
C PHE A 100 2.11 5.76 8.46
N GLN A 101 1.43 5.33 7.38
CA GLN A 101 1.18 3.91 7.13
C GLN A 101 2.46 3.11 6.91
N LEU A 102 3.42 3.65 6.15
CA LEU A 102 4.72 3.00 5.92
C LEU A 102 5.53 2.89 7.21
N PHE A 103 5.56 3.95 8.03
CA PHE A 103 6.21 3.90 9.34
C PHE A 103 5.52 2.92 10.28
N SER A 104 4.19 2.81 10.24
CA SER A 104 3.41 1.83 11.02
C SER A 104 3.78 0.39 10.68
N GLN A 105 4.03 0.11 9.39
CA GLN A 105 4.48 -1.20 8.92
C GLN A 105 5.93 -1.49 9.36
N ALA A 106 6.83 -0.52 9.21
CA ALA A 106 8.25 -0.67 9.60
C ALA A 106 8.47 -0.73 11.12
N ALA A 107 7.58 -0.13 11.92
CA ALA A 107 7.65 -0.19 13.38
C ALA A 107 6.96 -1.43 13.98
N GLY A 108 6.24 -2.21 13.16
CA GLY A 108 5.47 -3.37 13.57
C GLY A 108 6.29 -4.50 14.20
N LYS A 109 5.59 -5.51 14.71
CA LYS A 109 6.14 -6.60 15.55
C LYS A 109 7.32 -7.37 14.95
N ASN A 110 7.43 -7.42 13.63
CA ASN A 110 8.44 -8.26 12.96
C ASN A 110 9.70 -7.47 12.59
N SER A 111 9.65 -6.15 12.70
CA SER A 111 10.57 -5.23 12.03
C SER A 111 11.26 -4.26 12.97
N LEU A 112 10.59 -3.86 14.06
CA LEU A 112 11.13 -3.10 15.20
C LEU A 112 12.06 -1.92 14.81
N HIS A 113 11.87 -1.31 13.64
CA HIS A 113 12.83 -0.36 13.09
C HIS A 113 12.85 0.93 13.94
N PRO A 114 13.98 1.30 14.56
CA PRO A 114 14.02 2.39 15.54
C PRO A 114 13.71 3.76 14.94
N GLY A 115 14.10 3.99 13.67
CA GLY A 115 13.78 5.22 12.93
C GLY A 115 12.28 5.34 12.62
N ALA A 116 11.63 4.24 12.25
CA ALA A 116 10.19 4.24 11.98
C ALA A 116 9.38 4.47 13.25
N GLN A 117 9.80 3.88 14.37
CA GLN A 117 9.20 4.12 15.68
C GLN A 117 9.32 5.59 16.12
N LEU A 118 10.47 6.24 15.85
CA LEU A 118 10.65 7.66 16.14
C LEU A 118 9.70 8.53 15.29
N GLU A 119 9.59 8.25 14.00
CA GLU A 119 8.71 9.03 13.12
C GLU A 119 7.22 8.79 13.42
N LEU A 120 6.82 7.59 13.84
CA LEU A 120 5.48 7.37 14.40
C LEU A 120 5.24 8.19 15.67
N ALA A 121 6.22 8.23 16.58
CA ALA A 121 6.10 9.01 17.80
C ALA A 121 5.92 10.51 17.48
N ARG A 122 6.64 11.01 16.47
CA ARG A 122 6.50 12.39 15.98
C ARG A 122 5.11 12.63 15.37
N ALA A 123 4.65 11.75 14.49
CA ALA A 123 3.35 11.85 13.83
C ALA A 123 2.21 11.90 14.86
N TYR A 124 2.24 11.04 15.89
CA TYR A 124 1.26 11.09 16.98
C TYR A 124 1.39 12.34 17.86
N PHE A 125 2.59 12.90 18.02
CA PHE A 125 2.81 14.12 18.80
C PHE A 125 2.25 15.36 18.10
N THR A 126 2.47 15.48 16.79
CA THR A 126 2.05 16.62 15.95
C THR A 126 0.63 16.47 15.41
N GLY A 127 0.14 15.24 15.24
CA GLY A 127 -1.09 14.94 14.50
C GLY A 127 -0.89 15.00 12.98
N GLU A 128 0.33 14.73 12.50
CA GLU A 128 0.64 14.73 11.07
C GLU A 128 0.35 13.33 10.49
N GLY A 129 -0.58 13.26 9.54
CA GLY A 129 -0.98 11.99 8.90
C GLY A 129 -1.81 11.06 9.78
N THR A 130 -2.12 11.47 11.03
CA THR A 130 -2.95 10.76 12.00
C THR A 130 -3.51 11.76 13.01
N ASP A 131 -4.50 11.36 13.82
CA ASP A 131 -4.93 12.15 14.97
C ASP A 131 -3.83 12.23 16.03
N ARG A 132 -3.77 13.40 16.70
CA ARG A 132 -2.83 13.65 17.78
C ARG A 132 -3.12 12.73 18.98
N ASN A 133 -2.11 11.96 19.40
CA ASN A 133 -2.21 11.04 20.54
C ASN A 133 -0.91 11.03 21.36
N LEU A 134 -0.90 11.77 22.47
CA LEU A 134 0.28 11.90 23.34
C LEU A 134 0.68 10.58 24.00
N ILE A 135 -0.27 9.70 24.31
CA ILE A 135 0.02 8.39 24.92
C ILE A 135 0.73 7.50 23.91
N ALA A 136 0.25 7.44 22.66
CA ALA A 136 0.91 6.70 21.59
C ALA A 136 2.30 7.27 21.28
N ALA A 137 2.45 8.60 21.24
CA ALA A 137 3.74 9.27 21.06
C ALA A 137 4.74 8.88 22.16
N TYR A 138 4.30 8.82 23.41
CA TYR A 138 5.12 8.40 24.54
C TYR A 138 5.55 6.92 24.42
N ILE A 139 4.63 6.04 24.05
CA ILE A 139 4.92 4.61 23.88
C ILE A 139 5.98 4.39 22.80
N TRP A 140 5.75 4.91 21.59
CA TRP A 140 6.66 4.68 20.47
C TRP A 140 8.04 5.32 20.66
N SER A 141 8.11 6.52 21.24
CA SER A 141 9.38 7.15 21.60
C SER A 141 10.13 6.37 22.68
N SER A 142 9.42 5.76 23.64
CA SER A 142 10.01 4.92 24.68
C SER A 142 10.55 3.59 24.14
N VAL A 143 9.86 3.00 23.15
CA VAL A 143 10.33 1.79 22.46
C VAL A 143 11.58 2.11 21.64
N SER A 144 11.58 3.18 20.84
CA SER A 144 12.73 3.62 20.04
C SER A 144 13.94 3.98 20.92
N ALA A 145 13.72 4.72 22.01
CA ALA A 145 14.74 5.02 23.01
C ALA A 145 15.23 3.79 23.77
N GLY A 146 14.50 2.68 23.78
CA GLY A 146 14.96 1.42 24.38
C GLY A 146 16.03 0.71 23.55
N GLN A 147 16.16 1.06 22.26
CA GLN A 147 17.06 0.40 21.33
C GLN A 147 18.40 1.15 21.21
N MET A 148 19.50 0.41 21.09
CA MET A 148 20.83 0.97 20.83
C MET A 148 20.95 1.35 19.35
N SER A 149 20.52 2.56 18.99
CA SER A 149 20.55 3.07 17.61
C SER A 149 20.91 4.55 17.57
N ALA A 150 21.21 5.09 16.40
CA ALA A 150 21.43 6.54 16.20
C ALA A 150 20.21 7.39 16.62
N PHE A 151 19.02 6.79 16.69
CA PHE A 151 17.77 7.44 17.08
C PHE A 151 17.52 7.42 18.61
N HIS A 152 18.35 6.72 19.40
CA HIS A 152 18.15 6.60 20.85
C HIS A 152 18.03 7.96 21.54
N GLU A 153 18.95 8.87 21.22
CA GLU A 153 19.01 10.18 21.87
C GLU A 153 17.83 11.06 21.46
N THR A 154 17.50 11.09 20.17
CA THR A 154 16.36 11.87 19.65
C THR A 154 15.03 11.35 20.18
N ALA A 155 14.86 10.02 20.26
CA ALA A 155 13.70 9.39 20.87
C ALA A 155 13.60 9.69 22.37
N SER A 156 14.73 9.68 23.09
CA SER A 156 14.77 10.02 24.53
C SER A 156 14.35 11.48 24.78
N ARG A 157 14.83 12.41 23.93
CA ARG A 157 14.41 13.82 24.00
C ARG A 157 12.91 13.98 23.73
N LEU A 158 12.38 13.31 22.69
CA LEU A 158 10.95 13.35 22.38
C LEU A 158 10.12 12.76 23.53
N ARG A 159 10.51 11.60 24.07
CA ARG A 159 9.87 10.99 25.23
C ARG A 159 9.81 11.97 26.42
N ALA A 160 10.91 12.63 26.72
CA ALA A 160 10.99 13.62 27.80
C ALA A 160 10.05 14.81 27.54
N GLN A 161 9.99 15.32 26.31
CA GLN A 161 9.04 16.39 25.95
C GLN A 161 7.58 15.95 26.12
N VAL A 162 7.23 14.75 25.64
CA VAL A 162 5.86 14.22 25.75
C VAL A 162 5.49 13.96 27.22
N SER A 163 6.43 13.53 28.06
CA SER A 163 6.17 13.29 29.49
C SER A 163 5.73 14.54 30.26
N LEU A 164 6.14 15.74 29.81
CA LEU A 164 5.73 17.00 30.43
C LEU A 164 4.26 17.33 30.16
N LEU A 165 3.66 16.70 29.15
CA LEU A 165 2.28 16.94 28.73
C LEU A 165 1.30 15.86 29.20
N LEU A 166 1.81 14.79 29.82
CA LEU A 166 1.01 13.67 30.32
C LEU A 166 0.93 13.72 31.84
N ASN A 167 -0.16 13.17 32.39
CA ASN A 167 -0.25 12.97 33.83
C ASN A 167 0.41 11.65 34.27
N GLU A 168 0.65 11.51 35.57
CA GLU A 168 1.34 10.35 36.14
C GLU A 168 0.61 9.02 35.87
N GLN A 169 -0.73 9.01 35.87
CA GLN A 169 -1.52 7.80 35.60
C GLN A 169 -1.35 7.33 34.15
N GLN A 170 -1.39 8.26 33.20
CA GLN A 170 -1.18 7.98 31.77
C GLN A 170 0.23 7.47 31.51
N ILE A 171 1.24 8.05 32.16
CA ILE A 171 2.64 7.60 32.05
C ILE A 171 2.76 6.17 32.57
N LYS A 172 2.23 5.87 33.76
CA LYS A 172 2.25 4.51 34.33
C LYS A 172 1.59 3.48 33.41
N MET A 173 0.42 3.82 32.84
CA MET A 173 -0.27 2.96 31.88
C MET A 173 0.56 2.75 30.61
N ALA A 174 1.17 3.82 30.08
CA ALA A 174 1.99 3.75 28.89
C ALA A 174 3.26 2.91 29.11
N ASP A 175 3.93 3.05 30.25
CA ASP A 175 5.09 2.24 30.61
C ASP A 175 4.74 0.74 30.70
N GLN A 176 3.57 0.39 31.26
CA GLN A 176 3.09 -0.99 31.26
C GLN A 176 2.91 -1.55 29.85
N ILE A 177 2.46 -0.72 28.90
CA ILE A 177 2.31 -1.11 27.49
C ILE A 177 3.69 -1.28 26.84
N VAL A 178 4.63 -0.37 27.09
CA VAL A 178 6.01 -0.44 26.56
C VAL A 178 6.69 -1.75 26.98
N GLN A 179 6.51 -2.19 28.23
CA GLN A 179 7.08 -3.45 28.72
C GLN A 179 6.50 -4.70 28.05
N ARG A 180 5.30 -4.62 27.47
CA ARG A 180 4.67 -5.74 26.74
C ARG A 180 5.04 -5.77 25.26
N ILE A 181 5.58 -4.67 24.73
CA ILE A 181 5.97 -4.53 23.32
C ILE A 181 7.44 -4.95 23.11
N LYS A 182 8.28 -4.76 24.12
CA LYS A 182 9.66 -5.27 24.18
C LYS A 182 9.68 -6.80 24.29
#